data_AF-A0A952DRZ6-F1
#
_entry.id   AF-A0A952DRZ6-F1
#
_cell.length_a   1.000
_cell.length_b   1.000
_cell.length_c   1.000
_cell.angle_alpha   90.00
_cell.angle_beta   90.00
_cell.angle_gamma   90.00
#
_symmetry.space_group_name_H-M   'P 1'
#
loop_
_entity.id
_entity.type
_entity.pdbx_description
1 polymer ?
#
loop_
_entity_poly.entity_id
_entity_poly.type
_entity_poly.pdbx_seq_one_letter_code
_entity_poly.pdbx_strand_id
1 'polypeptide(L)'
;MATGTFAEKHNKITAKITQPNDNRYWVNTILFSFVLVFLLAAYQTVKGIRLDVYQLNIVFSFTGMYLIGLSFALSGLTYFWNFVDTKVVYRKYLGLVGFYYVFSHSLFSLVNYLLIPSAPQPSFDLEYNWRVGEMLISNSWAFLSALASLGIFAYMTIISNKYSMLELGGLMWRKQLRYLGYFAYALIVIHFGLKRFNVWTNWLSEPNGLPPHSLILMVFVILVFVLRIALYFHQKRKKSI
;
A
#
# COMPACT_ATOMS: atom_id res chain seq x y z
N MET A 1 15.14 27.10 -7.28
CA MET A 1 14.36 26.63 -6.11
C MET A 1 13.27 27.66 -5.85
N ALA A 2 11.99 27.27 -5.79
CA ALA A 2 10.89 28.23 -5.71
C ALA A 2 10.65 28.70 -4.26
N THR A 3 10.88 29.99 -4.01
CA THR A 3 10.77 30.70 -2.73
C THR A 3 9.36 31.25 -2.50
N GLY A 4 8.37 30.39 -2.24
CA GLY A 4 7.00 30.78 -1.90
C GLY A 4 6.59 30.33 -0.50
N THR A 5 5.73 31.11 0.17
CA THR A 5 5.10 30.69 1.42
C THR A 5 4.17 29.49 1.17
N PHE A 6 3.90 28.69 2.21
CA PHE A 6 3.00 27.53 2.07
C PHE A 6 1.60 27.94 1.59
N ALA A 7 1.11 29.10 2.06
CA ALA A 7 -0.18 29.65 1.67
C ALA A 7 -0.23 29.99 0.17
N GLU A 8 0.82 30.63 -0.37
CA GLU A 8 0.90 30.91 -1.82
C GLU A 8 0.98 29.64 -2.65
N LYS A 9 1.77 28.64 -2.22
CA LYS A 9 1.83 27.35 -2.93
C LYS A 9 0.48 26.64 -2.86
N HIS A 10 -0.19 26.65 -1.70
CA HIS A 10 -1.52 26.07 -1.52
C HIS A 10 -2.54 26.72 -2.46
N ASN A 11 -2.64 28.06 -2.46
CA ASN A 11 -3.57 28.80 -3.30
C ASN A 11 -3.29 28.59 -4.81
N LYS A 12 -2.02 28.55 -5.22
CA LYS A 12 -1.64 28.21 -6.60
C LYS A 12 -2.04 26.80 -7.00
N ILE A 13 -2.06 25.84 -6.08
CA ILE A 13 -2.48 24.47 -6.34
C ILE A 13 -4.01 24.39 -6.41
N THR A 14 -4.73 24.98 -5.47
CA THR A 14 -6.21 24.99 -5.48
C THR A 14 -6.77 25.73 -6.68
N ALA A 15 -6.15 26.84 -7.10
CA ALA A 15 -6.57 27.58 -8.30
C ALA A 15 -6.44 26.75 -9.61
N LYS A 16 -5.54 25.75 -9.64
CA LYS A 16 -5.37 24.84 -10.79
C LYS A 16 -6.42 23.72 -10.83
N ILE A 17 -7.14 23.50 -9.73
CA ILE A 17 -8.15 22.44 -9.64
C ILE A 17 -9.48 23.06 -10.10
N THR A 18 -9.81 22.92 -11.38
CA THR A 18 -11.18 23.12 -11.89
C THR A 18 -12.16 22.30 -11.07
N GLN A 19 -13.40 22.77 -10.89
CA GLN A 19 -14.38 22.20 -9.96
C GLN A 19 -14.30 20.66 -9.88
N PRO A 20 -14.10 20.09 -8.68
CA PRO A 20 -13.84 18.67 -8.53
C PRO A 20 -15.06 17.87 -8.99
N ASN A 21 -14.90 17.14 -10.09
CA ASN A 21 -15.84 16.09 -10.49
C ASN A 21 -15.38 14.78 -9.85
N ASP A 22 -15.96 14.46 -8.70
CA ASP A 22 -15.61 13.27 -7.89
C ASP A 22 -15.69 11.96 -8.71
N ASN A 23 -16.65 11.85 -9.63
CA ASN A 23 -16.83 10.66 -10.46
C ASN A 23 -15.63 10.45 -11.39
N ARG A 24 -15.08 11.53 -11.95
CA ARG A 24 -13.91 11.46 -12.83
C ARG A 24 -12.70 10.89 -12.08
N TYR A 25 -12.50 11.26 -10.82
CA TYR A 25 -11.38 10.75 -10.02
C TYR A 25 -11.53 9.26 -9.69
N TRP A 26 -12.75 8.80 -9.38
CA TRP A 26 -13.05 7.38 -9.21
C TRP A 26 -12.76 6.59 -10.49
N VAL A 27 -13.35 6.98 -11.61
CA VAL A 27 -13.19 6.29 -12.90
C VAL A 27 -11.72 6.21 -13.29
N ASN A 28 -10.98 7.32 -13.23
CA ASN A 28 -9.56 7.33 -13.55
C ASN A 28 -8.73 6.43 -12.63
N THR A 29 -9.06 6.37 -11.34
CA THR A 29 -8.35 5.50 -10.39
C THR A 29 -8.62 4.03 -10.65
N ILE A 30 -9.87 3.68 -10.98
CA ILE A 30 -10.27 2.32 -11.33
C ILE A 30 -9.62 1.88 -12.65
N LEU A 31 -9.63 2.74 -13.67
CA LEU A 31 -8.94 2.45 -14.93
C LEU A 31 -7.43 2.27 -14.71
N PHE A 32 -6.82 3.13 -13.90
CA PHE A 32 -5.41 2.99 -13.51
C PHE A 32 -5.16 1.67 -12.75
N SER A 33 -6.06 1.25 -11.86
CA SER A 33 -5.90 -0.02 -11.15
C SER A 33 -6.03 -1.23 -12.08
N PHE A 34 -6.90 -1.20 -13.08
CA PHE A 34 -6.96 -2.26 -14.10
C PHE A 34 -5.67 -2.36 -14.91
N VAL A 35 -5.07 -1.22 -15.28
CA VAL A 35 -3.75 -1.20 -15.93
C VAL A 35 -2.70 -1.83 -15.01
N LEU A 36 -2.69 -1.50 -13.72
CA LEU A 36 -1.78 -2.14 -12.77
C LEU A 36 -2.01 -3.65 -12.65
N VAL A 37 -3.26 -4.10 -12.51
CA VAL A 37 -3.59 -5.54 -12.49
C VAL A 37 -3.04 -6.23 -13.74
N PHE A 38 -3.25 -5.65 -14.92
CA PHE A 38 -2.76 -6.21 -16.17
C PHE A 38 -1.23 -6.30 -16.20
N LEU A 39 -0.52 -5.23 -15.85
CA LEU A 39 0.95 -5.21 -15.82
C LEU A 39 1.52 -6.22 -14.82
N LEU A 40 0.89 -6.32 -13.64
CA LEU A 40 1.29 -7.25 -12.60
C LEU A 40 1.01 -8.70 -12.99
N ALA A 41 -0.14 -8.98 -13.62
CA ALA A 41 -0.44 -10.31 -14.16
C ALA A 41 0.55 -10.70 -15.26
N ALA A 42 0.81 -9.80 -16.22
CA ALA A 42 1.78 -10.00 -17.28
C ALA A 42 3.18 -10.26 -16.74
N TYR A 43 3.61 -9.53 -15.70
CA TYR A 43 4.87 -9.77 -15.01
C TYR A 43 4.98 -11.21 -14.48
N GLN A 44 3.91 -11.74 -13.88
CA GLN A 44 3.90 -13.11 -13.37
C GLN A 44 3.91 -14.15 -14.50
N THR A 45 3.20 -13.89 -15.61
CA THR A 45 3.23 -14.75 -16.78
C THR A 45 4.60 -14.82 -17.43
N VAL A 46 5.31 -13.68 -17.56
CA VAL A 46 6.69 -13.65 -18.09
C VAL A 46 7.66 -14.41 -17.18
N LYS A 47 7.37 -14.48 -15.87
CA LYS A 47 8.10 -15.33 -14.92
C LYS A 47 7.82 -16.84 -15.06
N GLY A 48 6.94 -17.24 -15.98
CA GLY A 48 6.51 -18.62 -16.14
C GLY A 48 5.47 -19.06 -15.11
N ILE A 49 4.87 -18.13 -14.35
CA ILE A 49 3.83 -18.48 -13.37
C ILE A 49 2.48 -18.54 -14.09
N ARG A 50 1.81 -19.69 -13.96
CA ARG A 50 0.46 -19.88 -14.49
C ARG A 50 -0.52 -18.95 -13.77
N LEU A 51 -1.34 -18.23 -14.54
CA LEU A 51 -2.43 -17.42 -14.00
C LEU A 51 -3.62 -18.33 -13.68
N ASP A 52 -3.78 -18.64 -12.40
CA ASP A 52 -4.98 -19.24 -11.83
C ASP A 52 -5.63 -18.29 -10.81
N VAL A 53 -6.70 -18.73 -10.15
CA VAL A 53 -7.42 -17.92 -9.16
C VAL A 53 -6.52 -17.53 -7.98
N TYR A 54 -5.62 -18.42 -7.56
CA TYR A 54 -4.66 -18.15 -6.50
C TYR A 54 -3.66 -17.06 -6.91
N GLN A 55 -3.16 -17.13 -8.14
CA GLN A 55 -2.23 -16.13 -8.65
C GLN A 55 -2.93 -14.79 -8.88
N LEU A 56 -4.20 -14.78 -9.30
CA LEU A 56 -5.01 -13.56 -9.39
C LEU A 56 -5.20 -12.91 -8.01
N ASN A 57 -5.43 -13.72 -6.97
CA ASN A 57 -5.49 -13.26 -5.58
C ASN A 57 -4.19 -12.57 -5.13
N ILE A 58 -3.03 -13.08 -5.55
CA ILE A 58 -1.73 -12.43 -5.31
C ILE A 58 -1.59 -11.12 -6.12
N VAL A 59 -2.03 -11.10 -7.37
CA VAL A 59 -2.02 -9.87 -8.19
C VAL A 59 -2.88 -8.77 -7.55
N PHE A 60 -4.03 -9.14 -6.97
CA PHE A 60 -4.88 -8.21 -6.24
C PHE A 60 -4.19 -7.65 -4.99
N SER A 61 -3.50 -8.50 -4.23
CA SER A 61 -2.74 -8.03 -3.07
C SER A 61 -1.67 -7.01 -3.49
N PHE A 62 -0.87 -7.30 -4.52
CA PHE A 62 0.13 -6.36 -5.03
C PHE A 62 -0.48 -5.06 -5.55
N THR A 63 -1.55 -5.14 -6.35
CA THR A 63 -2.27 -3.97 -6.87
C THR A 63 -2.72 -3.07 -5.72
N GLY A 64 -3.40 -3.65 -4.73
CA GLY A 64 -3.88 -2.92 -3.57
C GLY A 64 -2.76 -2.24 -2.79
N MET A 65 -1.64 -2.95 -2.61
CA MET A 65 -0.47 -2.44 -1.91
C MET A 65 0.24 -1.29 -2.62
N TYR A 66 0.35 -1.31 -3.95
CA TYR A 66 0.87 -0.16 -4.71
C TYR A 66 -0.06 1.03 -4.63
N LEU A 67 -1.37 0.84 -4.79
CA LEU A 67 -2.34 1.93 -4.74
C LEU A 67 -2.36 2.63 -3.38
N ILE A 68 -2.36 1.85 -2.28
CA ILE A 68 -2.26 2.38 -0.91
C ILE A 68 -0.92 3.13 -0.74
N GLY A 69 0.20 2.54 -1.17
CA GLY A 69 1.50 3.20 -1.07
C GLY A 69 1.60 4.49 -1.88
N LEU A 70 1.02 4.54 -3.08
CA LEU A 70 0.92 5.75 -3.89
C LEU A 70 0.09 6.83 -3.19
N SER A 71 -1.02 6.45 -2.53
CA SER A 71 -1.81 7.38 -1.71
C SER A 71 -0.98 8.04 -0.60
N PHE A 72 -0.09 7.29 0.02
CA PHE A 72 0.84 7.80 1.03
C PHE A 72 1.96 8.64 0.42
N ALA A 73 2.56 8.18 -0.67
CA ALA A 73 3.68 8.81 -1.36
C ALA A 73 3.31 10.20 -1.91
N LEU A 74 2.11 10.38 -2.46
CA LEU A 74 1.68 11.62 -3.11
C LEU A 74 1.86 12.86 -2.23
N SER A 75 1.75 12.75 -0.90
CA SER A 75 2.00 13.91 0.00
C SER A 75 3.45 14.37 0.00
N GLY A 76 4.38 13.43 -0.04
CA GLY A 76 5.80 13.75 -0.08
C GLY A 76 6.21 14.17 -1.49
N LEU A 77 5.68 13.51 -2.51
CA LEU A 77 5.99 13.84 -3.89
C LEU A 77 5.59 15.28 -4.24
N THR A 78 4.39 15.73 -3.85
CA THR A 78 3.91 17.11 -4.10
C THR A 78 4.63 18.16 -3.24
N TYR A 79 5.20 17.72 -2.12
CA TYR A 79 6.01 18.59 -1.28
C TYR A 79 7.34 18.93 -1.96
N PHE A 80 8.07 17.91 -2.42
CA PHE A 80 9.39 18.06 -3.01
C PHE A 80 9.38 18.43 -4.50
N TRP A 81 8.33 18.02 -5.24
CA TRP A 81 8.24 18.22 -6.69
C TRP A 81 6.86 18.73 -7.12
N ASN A 82 6.84 19.64 -8.10
CA ASN A 82 5.59 20.28 -8.54
C ASN A 82 4.88 19.53 -9.68
N PHE A 83 5.53 18.56 -10.34
CA PHE A 83 4.94 17.85 -11.50
C PHE A 83 3.75 16.96 -11.13
N VAL A 84 3.61 16.63 -9.83
CA VAL A 84 2.52 15.81 -9.30
C VAL A 84 1.48 16.61 -8.49
N ASP A 85 1.59 17.95 -8.42
CA ASP A 85 0.70 18.79 -7.60
C ASP A 85 -0.78 18.54 -7.92
N THR A 86 -1.11 18.40 -9.20
CA THR A 86 -2.49 18.13 -9.67
C THR A 86 -2.97 16.71 -9.34
N LYS A 87 -2.08 15.83 -8.90
CA LYS A 87 -2.38 14.42 -8.59
C LYS A 87 -2.69 14.20 -7.11
N VAL A 88 -2.45 15.20 -6.24
CA VAL A 88 -2.72 15.08 -4.79
C VAL A 88 -4.19 14.77 -4.48
N VAL A 89 -5.11 15.18 -5.34
CA VAL A 89 -6.56 14.92 -5.23
C VAL A 89 -6.89 13.43 -5.32
N TYR A 90 -6.04 12.62 -5.98
CA TYR A 90 -6.25 11.19 -6.15
C TYR A 90 -5.98 10.37 -4.88
N ARG A 91 -5.38 10.95 -3.84
CA ARG A 91 -4.97 10.22 -2.62
C ARG A 91 -6.09 9.42 -1.98
N LYS A 92 -7.27 10.02 -1.82
CA LYS A 92 -8.44 9.33 -1.25
C LYS A 92 -8.82 8.13 -2.11
N TYR A 93 -8.97 8.35 -3.42
CA TYR A 93 -9.40 7.34 -4.38
C TYR A 93 -8.42 6.18 -4.47
N LEU A 94 -7.12 6.47 -4.59
CA LEU A 94 -6.06 5.46 -4.59
C LEU A 94 -6.08 4.61 -3.32
N GLY A 95 -6.24 5.24 -2.15
CA GLY A 95 -6.31 4.53 -0.87
C GLY A 95 -7.54 3.62 -0.78
N LEU A 96 -8.72 4.10 -1.20
CA LEU A 96 -9.96 3.34 -1.15
C LEU A 96 -9.99 2.20 -2.16
N VAL A 97 -9.65 2.45 -3.43
CA VAL A 97 -9.55 1.39 -4.45
C VAL A 97 -8.51 0.36 -4.03
N GLY A 98 -7.36 0.80 -3.54
CA GLY A 98 -6.32 -0.09 -3.03
C GLY A 98 -6.80 -0.95 -1.84
N PHE A 99 -7.55 -0.37 -0.91
CA PHE A 99 -8.18 -1.11 0.17
C PHE A 99 -9.12 -2.20 -0.34
N TYR A 100 -9.99 -1.92 -1.33
CA TYR A 100 -10.88 -2.95 -1.85
C TYR A 100 -10.13 -4.13 -2.49
N TYR A 101 -9.02 -3.91 -3.18
CA TYR A 101 -8.17 -5.00 -3.66
C TYR A 101 -7.56 -5.83 -2.52
N VAL A 102 -7.01 -5.18 -1.47
CA VAL A 102 -6.47 -5.87 -0.29
C VAL A 102 -7.57 -6.60 0.49
N PHE A 103 -8.78 -6.04 0.55
CA PHE A 103 -9.93 -6.63 1.20
C PHE A 103 -10.40 -7.87 0.43
N SER A 104 -10.52 -7.80 -0.90
CA SER A 104 -10.79 -8.98 -1.74
C SER A 104 -9.73 -10.06 -1.55
N HIS A 105 -8.45 -9.68 -1.48
CA HIS A 105 -7.36 -10.62 -1.21
C HIS A 105 -7.49 -11.31 0.15
N SER A 106 -7.82 -10.51 1.17
CA SER A 106 -8.02 -10.99 2.53
C SER A 106 -9.22 -11.92 2.64
N LEU A 107 -10.33 -11.59 1.97
CA LEU A 107 -11.54 -12.41 1.97
C LEU A 107 -11.28 -13.78 1.33
N PHE A 108 -10.63 -13.79 0.15
CA PHE A 108 -10.22 -15.05 -0.49
C PHE A 108 -9.32 -15.87 0.44
N SER A 109 -8.33 -15.23 1.06
CA SER A 109 -7.39 -15.90 1.94
C SER A 109 -8.06 -16.45 3.20
N LEU A 110 -8.99 -15.70 3.80
CA LEU A 110 -9.73 -16.11 4.98
C LEU A 110 -10.65 -17.31 4.70
N VAL A 111 -11.32 -17.32 3.55
CA VAL A 111 -12.09 -18.48 3.08
C VAL A 111 -11.19 -19.72 2.96
N ASN A 112 -9.98 -19.57 2.43
CA ASN A 112 -9.02 -20.68 2.33
C ASN A 112 -8.52 -21.15 3.71
N TYR A 113 -8.30 -20.24 4.66
CA TYR A 113 -7.91 -20.60 6.04
C TYR A 113 -9.01 -21.33 6.81
N LEU A 114 -10.28 -20.93 6.63
CA LEU A 114 -11.38 -21.39 7.49
C LEU A 114 -12.22 -22.51 6.88
N LEU A 115 -12.40 -22.51 5.55
CA LEU A 115 -13.41 -23.34 4.88
C LEU A 115 -12.81 -24.41 3.98
N ILE A 116 -11.49 -24.42 3.79
CA ILE A 116 -10.79 -25.40 2.97
C ILE A 116 -9.78 -26.14 3.88
N PRO A 117 -10.22 -27.22 4.58
CA PRO A 117 -9.46 -27.91 5.62
C PRO A 117 -8.12 -28.51 5.16
N SER A 118 -7.90 -28.55 3.85
CA SER A 118 -6.76 -29.17 3.18
C SER A 118 -6.13 -28.24 2.16
N ALA A 119 -6.17 -26.91 2.38
CA ALA A 119 -5.50 -25.97 1.49
C ALA A 119 -4.00 -26.38 1.37
N PRO A 120 -3.56 -26.93 0.23
CA PRO A 120 -2.28 -27.65 0.14
C PRO A 120 -1.07 -26.70 0.11
N GLN A 121 -1.30 -25.43 0.44
CA GLN A 121 -0.33 -24.37 0.33
C GLN A 121 0.09 -23.95 1.74
N PRO A 122 1.40 -23.94 2.05
CA PRO A 122 1.95 -23.41 3.31
C PRO A 122 1.44 -22.01 3.68
N SER A 123 0.99 -21.26 2.68
CA SER A 123 0.42 -19.93 2.86
C SER A 123 -0.93 -19.87 3.58
N PHE A 124 -1.66 -20.98 3.69
CA PHE A 124 -2.99 -21.06 4.32
C PHE A 124 -3.03 -21.99 5.54
N ASP A 125 -1.86 -22.43 6.00
CA ASP A 125 -1.71 -23.28 7.18
C ASP A 125 -1.17 -22.44 8.34
N LEU A 126 -1.94 -22.30 9.43
CA LEU A 126 -1.55 -21.51 10.60
C LEU A 126 -0.41 -22.15 11.41
N GLU A 127 -0.27 -23.47 11.32
CA GLU A 127 0.74 -24.26 12.02
C GLU A 127 2.08 -24.28 11.26
N TYR A 128 2.07 -23.93 9.98
CA TYR A 128 3.27 -23.85 9.16
C TYR A 128 4.30 -22.88 9.75
N ASN A 129 5.57 -23.27 9.73
CA ASN A 129 6.68 -22.45 10.20
C ASN A 129 7.51 -21.93 9.02
N TRP A 130 7.62 -20.61 8.92
CA TRP A 130 8.50 -19.95 7.96
C TRP A 130 9.91 -19.91 8.50
N ARG A 131 10.87 -20.39 7.70
CA ARG A 131 12.29 -20.19 7.98
C ARG A 131 12.69 -18.76 7.61
N VAL A 132 13.30 -18.03 8.53
CA VAL A 132 13.85 -16.68 8.32
C VAL A 132 15.29 -16.71 8.83
N GLY A 133 16.23 -17.01 7.93
CA GLY A 133 17.61 -17.36 8.31
C GLY A 133 17.63 -18.67 9.10
N GLU A 134 18.15 -18.64 10.32
CA GLU A 134 18.17 -19.79 11.23
C GLU A 134 16.96 -19.88 12.16
N MET A 135 16.04 -18.91 12.10
CA MET A 135 14.85 -18.88 12.95
C MET A 135 13.66 -19.54 12.25
N LEU A 136 12.87 -20.30 13.02
CA LEU A 136 11.55 -20.78 12.61
C LEU A 136 10.48 -19.88 13.23
N ILE A 137 9.68 -19.24 12.39
CA ILE A 137 8.63 -18.30 12.80
C ILE A 137 7.29 -18.85 12.35
N SER A 138 6.38 -19.07 13.30
CA SER A 138 5.01 -19.53 13.01
C SER A 138 4.29 -18.57 12.06
N ASN A 139 3.56 -19.14 11.09
CA ASN A 139 2.70 -18.40 10.16
C ASN A 139 1.61 -17.60 10.89
N SER A 140 1.29 -17.93 12.14
CA SER A 140 0.38 -17.14 13.00
C SER A 140 0.83 -15.68 13.13
N TRP A 141 2.14 -15.38 13.20
CA TRP A 141 2.62 -13.99 13.24
C TRP A 141 2.38 -13.24 11.92
N ALA A 142 2.57 -13.90 10.79
CA ALA A 142 2.23 -13.35 9.49
C ALA A 142 0.71 -13.13 9.38
N PHE A 143 -0.10 -14.07 9.87
CA PHE A 143 -1.55 -13.94 9.89
C PHE A 143 -2.03 -12.76 10.76
N LEU A 144 -1.56 -12.67 12.01
CA LEU A 144 -1.94 -11.60 12.94
C LEU A 144 -1.53 -10.22 12.44
N SER A 145 -0.35 -10.08 11.85
CA SER A 145 0.09 -8.80 11.25
C SER A 145 -0.78 -8.39 10.06
N ALA A 146 -1.18 -9.32 9.19
CA ALA A 146 -2.14 -9.04 8.13
C ALA A 146 -3.52 -8.66 8.68
N LEU A 147 -4.04 -9.39 9.67
CA LEU A 147 -5.34 -9.12 10.27
C LEU A 147 -5.38 -7.73 10.93
N ALA A 148 -4.34 -7.39 11.71
CA ALA A 148 -4.19 -6.07 12.32
C ALA A 148 -4.08 -4.96 11.26
N SER A 149 -3.27 -5.17 10.22
CA SER A 149 -3.17 -4.22 9.11
C SER A 149 -4.52 -4.00 8.41
N LEU A 150 -5.27 -5.09 8.15
CA LEU A 150 -6.57 -5.03 7.50
C LEU A 150 -7.58 -4.26 8.35
N GLY A 151 -7.63 -4.54 9.66
CA GLY A 151 -8.49 -3.83 10.60
C GLY A 151 -8.21 -2.32 10.61
N ILE A 152 -6.94 -1.93 10.58
CA ILE A 152 -6.56 -0.51 10.50
C ILE A 152 -6.96 0.10 9.15
N PHE A 153 -6.72 -0.58 8.02
CA PHE A 153 -7.14 -0.04 6.71
C PHE A 153 -8.67 0.03 6.57
N ALA A 154 -9.40 -0.90 7.16
CA ALA A 154 -10.86 -0.86 7.22
C ALA A 154 -11.33 0.35 8.05
N TYR A 155 -10.74 0.58 9.23
CA TYR A 155 -11.00 1.77 10.02
C TYR A 155 -10.73 3.06 9.24
N MET A 156 -9.58 3.14 8.56
CA MET A 156 -9.23 4.30 7.73
C MET A 156 -10.24 4.53 6.59
N THR A 157 -10.71 3.45 5.97
CA THR A 157 -11.74 3.49 4.92
C THR A 157 -13.04 4.05 5.47
N ILE A 158 -13.47 3.57 6.64
CA ILE A 158 -14.68 4.05 7.33
C ILE A 158 -14.59 5.56 7.59
N ILE A 159 -13.46 6.05 8.11
CA ILE A 159 -13.31 7.48 8.44
C ILE A 159 -12.99 8.37 7.21
N SER A 160 -12.84 7.83 6.00
CA SER A 160 -12.45 8.59 4.80
C SER A 160 -13.58 9.40 4.14
N ASN A 161 -14.59 9.80 4.91
CA ASN A 161 -15.76 10.55 4.46
C ASN A 161 -15.83 11.95 5.11
N LYS A 162 -16.66 12.84 4.53
CA LYS A 162 -16.77 14.24 4.99
C LYS A 162 -17.35 14.34 6.40
N TYR A 163 -18.30 13.47 6.75
CA TYR A 163 -18.94 13.44 8.07
C TYR A 163 -17.91 13.15 9.16
N SER A 164 -17.13 12.07 9.03
CA SER A 164 -16.07 11.74 9.99
C SER A 164 -15.00 12.83 10.10
N MET A 165 -14.69 13.55 9.02
CA MET A 165 -13.75 14.68 9.07
C MET A 165 -14.31 15.85 9.90
N LEU A 166 -15.62 16.10 9.83
CA LEU A 166 -16.29 17.16 10.61
C LEU A 166 -16.38 16.76 12.08
N GLU A 167 -16.81 15.54 12.38
CA GLU A 167 -16.98 15.03 13.75
C GLU A 167 -15.66 14.88 14.52
N LEU A 168 -14.63 14.28 13.90
CA LEU A 168 -13.33 14.09 14.56
C LEU A 168 -12.50 15.38 14.63
N GLY A 169 -12.87 16.39 13.82
CA GLY A 169 -12.05 17.54 13.53
C GLY A 169 -10.90 17.23 12.56
N GLY A 170 -10.69 18.13 11.60
CA GLY A 170 -9.75 17.91 10.50
C GLY A 170 -8.29 17.66 10.92
N LEU A 171 -7.85 18.16 12.09
CA LEU A 171 -6.50 17.89 12.62
C LEU A 171 -6.35 16.45 13.09
N MET A 172 -7.28 15.95 13.93
CA MET A 172 -7.24 14.57 14.42
C MET A 172 -7.48 13.57 13.30
N TRP A 173 -8.43 13.85 12.41
CA TRP A 173 -8.69 13.04 11.22
C TRP A 173 -7.41 12.83 10.37
N ARG A 174 -6.70 13.92 10.04
CA ARG A 174 -5.42 13.84 9.31
C ARG A 174 -4.33 13.10 10.09
N LYS A 175 -4.32 13.24 11.42
CA LYS A 175 -3.35 12.60 12.31
C LYS A 175 -3.54 11.08 12.34
N GLN A 176 -4.78 10.63 12.52
CA GLN A 176 -5.16 9.21 12.56
C GLN A 176 -4.88 8.53 11.21
N LEU A 177 -5.39 9.07 10.10
CA LEU A 177 -5.15 8.51 8.76
C LEU A 177 -3.66 8.35 8.43
N ARG A 178 -2.84 9.25 8.98
CA ARG A 178 -1.39 9.21 8.77
C ARG A 178 -0.74 8.15 9.63
N TYR A 179 -0.80 8.27 10.96
CA TYR A 179 -0.02 7.40 11.84
C TYR A 179 -0.50 5.95 11.77
N LEU A 180 -1.82 5.74 11.77
CA LEU A 180 -2.39 4.40 11.63
C LEU A 180 -2.10 3.83 10.24
N GLY A 181 -2.19 4.66 9.19
CA GLY A 181 -1.88 4.23 7.82
C GLY A 181 -0.46 3.74 7.63
N TYR A 182 0.54 4.51 8.08
CA TYR A 182 1.94 4.08 8.01
C TYR A 182 2.23 2.88 8.92
N PHE A 183 1.57 2.79 10.08
CA PHE A 183 1.72 1.64 10.96
C PHE A 183 1.16 0.36 10.33
N ALA A 184 -0.04 0.40 9.75
CA ALA A 184 -0.60 -0.71 8.98
C ALA A 184 0.29 -1.09 7.79
N TYR A 185 0.82 -0.09 7.08
CA TYR A 185 1.74 -0.31 5.96
C TYR A 185 3.08 -0.94 6.40
N ALA A 186 3.49 -0.82 7.67
CA ALA A 186 4.61 -1.57 8.22
C ALA A 186 4.20 -3.00 8.62
N LEU A 187 3.01 -3.19 9.20
CA LEU A 187 2.51 -4.52 9.57
C LEU A 187 2.37 -5.44 8.36
N ILE A 188 1.91 -4.93 7.22
CA ILE A 188 1.82 -5.74 6.01
C ILE A 188 3.21 -6.13 5.46
N VAL A 189 4.24 -5.30 5.66
CA VAL A 189 5.63 -5.66 5.34
C VAL A 189 6.10 -6.83 6.17
N ILE A 190 5.75 -6.85 7.46
CA ILE A 190 5.99 -8.02 8.31
C ILE A 190 5.26 -9.24 7.76
N HIS A 191 3.97 -9.10 7.41
CA HIS A 191 3.17 -10.19 6.85
C HIS A 191 3.84 -10.85 5.63
N PHE A 192 4.08 -10.10 4.55
CA PHE A 192 4.64 -10.70 3.34
C PHE A 192 6.14 -10.96 3.46
N GLY A 193 6.84 -10.22 4.33
CA GLY A 193 8.26 -10.41 4.61
C GLY A 193 8.56 -11.75 5.24
N LEU A 194 7.82 -12.13 6.28
CA LEU A 194 7.95 -13.45 6.89
C LEU A 194 7.72 -14.58 5.87
N LYS A 195 6.69 -14.46 5.03
CA LYS A 195 6.31 -15.50 4.06
C LYS A 195 7.24 -15.60 2.85
N ARG A 196 7.96 -14.52 2.51
CA ARG A 196 8.76 -14.43 1.27
C ARG A 196 10.25 -14.28 1.51
N PHE A 197 10.71 -14.22 2.76
CA PHE A 197 12.12 -14.02 3.10
C PHE A 197 13.06 -14.99 2.37
N ASN A 198 12.81 -16.31 2.45
CA ASN A 198 13.66 -17.30 1.77
C ASN A 198 13.67 -17.13 0.26
N VAL A 199 12.53 -16.72 -0.33
CA VAL A 199 12.45 -16.46 -1.77
C VAL A 199 13.33 -15.27 -2.14
N TRP A 200 13.43 -14.26 -1.27
CA TRP A 200 14.30 -13.11 -1.48
C TRP A 200 15.77 -13.46 -1.32
N THR A 201 16.14 -14.15 -0.23
CA THR A 201 17.54 -14.50 0.01
C THR A 201 18.07 -15.44 -1.06
N ASN A 202 17.26 -16.42 -1.51
CA ASN A 202 17.65 -17.32 -2.59
C ASN A 202 17.88 -16.55 -3.90
N TRP A 203 16.97 -15.65 -4.26
CA TRP A 203 17.13 -14.84 -5.47
C TRP A 203 18.29 -13.83 -5.36
N LEU A 204 18.55 -13.27 -4.17
CA LEU A 204 19.68 -12.36 -3.97
C LEU A 204 21.04 -13.08 -4.00
N SER A 205 21.08 -14.34 -3.56
CA SER A 205 22.29 -15.16 -3.58
C SER A 205 22.61 -15.66 -4.98
N GLU A 206 21.57 -16.10 -5.70
CA GLU A 206 21.69 -16.59 -7.08
C GLU A 206 20.60 -15.94 -7.96
N PRO A 207 20.84 -14.72 -8.47
CA PRO A 207 19.87 -14.01 -9.29
C PRO A 207 19.65 -14.72 -10.62
N ASN A 208 18.54 -15.47 -10.71
CA ASN A 208 18.08 -16.08 -11.95
C ASN A 208 16.67 -15.59 -12.29
N GLY A 209 16.48 -15.18 -13.56
CA GLY A 209 15.23 -14.61 -14.05
C GLY A 209 14.84 -13.29 -13.36
N LEU A 210 13.55 -12.93 -13.48
CA LEU A 210 13.03 -11.68 -12.91
C LEU A 210 12.85 -11.78 -11.39
N PRO A 211 13.07 -10.66 -10.65
CA PRO A 211 12.98 -10.65 -9.20
C PRO A 211 11.61 -11.10 -8.67
N PRO A 212 11.54 -11.63 -7.43
CA PRO A 212 10.28 -11.83 -6.73
C PRO A 212 9.52 -10.51 -6.67
N HIS A 213 8.26 -10.51 -7.11
CA HIS A 213 7.49 -9.26 -7.16
C HIS A 213 7.30 -8.65 -5.75
N SER A 214 7.22 -9.50 -4.72
CA SER A 214 7.21 -9.06 -3.32
C SER A 214 8.48 -8.31 -2.90
N LEU A 215 9.63 -8.57 -3.53
CA LEU A 215 10.87 -7.83 -3.29
C LEU A 215 10.81 -6.43 -3.92
N ILE A 216 10.26 -6.31 -5.15
CA ILE A 216 9.98 -5.01 -5.77
C ILE A 216 9.03 -4.19 -4.89
N LEU A 217 7.97 -4.83 -4.39
CA LEU A 217 7.04 -4.18 -3.48
C LEU A 217 7.74 -3.73 -2.18
N MET A 218 8.63 -4.54 -1.60
CA MET A 218 9.42 -4.15 -0.43
C MET A 218 10.21 -2.86 -0.70
N VAL A 219 10.94 -2.79 -1.82
CA VAL A 219 11.69 -1.60 -2.21
C VAL A 219 10.77 -0.39 -2.35
N PHE A 220 9.62 -0.55 -3.01
CA PHE A 220 8.63 0.50 -3.13
C PHE A 220 8.15 1.00 -1.76
N VAL A 221 7.81 0.09 -0.83
CA VAL A 221 7.39 0.45 0.51
C VAL A 221 8.49 1.22 1.26
N ILE A 222 9.75 0.78 1.17
CA ILE A 222 10.89 1.49 1.75
C ILE A 222 10.98 2.92 1.20
N LEU A 223 10.83 3.11 -0.12
CA LEU A 223 10.83 4.44 -0.73
C LEU A 223 9.70 5.32 -0.20
N VAL A 224 8.50 4.77 0.02
CA VAL A 224 7.37 5.49 0.63
C VAL A 224 7.71 5.96 2.06
N PHE A 225 8.34 5.10 2.86
CA PHE A 225 8.79 5.47 4.21
C PHE A 225 9.92 6.50 4.19
N VAL A 226 10.92 6.34 3.33
CA VAL A 226 12.03 7.31 3.17
C VAL A 226 11.50 8.68 2.80
N LEU A 227 10.58 8.74 1.82
CA LEU A 227 9.93 9.99 1.42
C LEU A 227 9.18 10.64 2.59
N ARG A 228 8.53 9.84 3.43
CA ARG A 228 7.81 10.33 4.61
C ARG A 228 8.75 10.87 5.69
N ILE A 229 9.87 10.17 5.94
CA ILE A 229 10.90 10.57 6.90
C ILE A 229 11.58 11.86 6.43
N ALA A 230 11.95 11.96 5.15
CA ALA A 230 12.52 13.16 4.56
C ALA A 230 11.59 14.37 4.72
N LEU A 231 10.28 14.18 4.46
CA LEU A 231 9.28 15.23 4.66
C LEU A 231 9.20 15.69 6.13
N TYR A 232 9.25 14.74 7.08
CA TYR A 232 9.21 15.06 8.51
C TYR A 232 10.41 15.92 8.94
N PHE A 233 11.63 15.52 8.56
CA PHE A 233 12.84 16.28 8.91
C PHE A 233 12.86 17.66 8.27
N HIS A 234 12.47 17.78 7.00
CA HIS A 234 12.40 19.07 6.34
C HIS A 234 11.37 20.00 7.00
N GLN A 235 10.20 19.49 7.41
CA GLN A 235 9.19 20.30 8.10
C GLN A 235 9.66 20.74 9.50
N LYS A 236 10.39 19.88 10.22
CA LYS A 236 10.94 20.21 11.53
C LYS A 236 11.98 21.32 11.43
N ARG A 237 12.91 21.24 10.48
CA ARG A 237 13.94 22.27 10.24
C ARG A 237 13.36 23.65 9.91
N LYS A 238 12.24 23.69 9.17
CA LYS A 238 11.57 24.95 8.82
C LYS A 238 10.86 25.62 10.00
N LYS A 239 10.56 24.89 11.08
CA LYS A 239 9.92 25.45 12.29
C LYS A 239 10.91 25.97 13.32
N SER A 240 12.17 25.57 13.22
CA SER A 240 13.26 25.98 14.13
C SER A 240 14.03 27.20 13.63
N ILE A 241 13.74 27.68 12.42
CA ILE A 241 14.25 28.91 11.80
C ILE A 241 13.08 29.87 11.74
#